data_AF-X7ECM8-F1
#
_entry.id   AF-X7ECM8-F1
#
_cell.length_a   1.000
_cell.length_b   1.000
_cell.length_c   1.000
_cell.angle_alpha   90.00
_cell.angle_beta   90.00
_cell.angle_gamma   90.00
#
_symmetry.space_group_name_H-M   'P 1'
#
loop_
_entity.id
_entity.type
_entity.pdbx_description
1 polymer ?
#
loop_
_entity_poly.entity_id
_entity_poly.type
_entity_poly.pdbx_seq_one_letter_code
_entity_poly.pdbx_strand_id
1 'polypeptide(L)'
;MPGARILSDELGPTFIGFDGDTGAIDHLIVAGANAEAFDKASAPTVTADAFHGSDHRPVVARAEAGHDPTDPEERIEDLLQEIDTRLNELRTLIVD
;
A
#
# COMPACT_ATOMS: atom_id res chain seq x y z
N MET A 1 11.43 -8.33 -1.96
CA MET A 1 11.21 -7.51 -0.75
C MET A 1 9.93 -8.02 -0.11
N PRO A 2 9.96 -8.57 1.12
CA PRO A 2 8.73 -8.93 1.82
C PRO A 2 7.81 -7.70 1.91
N GLY A 3 6.52 -7.86 1.61
CA GLY A 3 5.54 -6.77 1.69
C GLY A 3 5.58 -5.76 0.54
N ALA A 4 5.99 -6.15 -0.68
CA ALA A 4 5.80 -5.29 -1.86
C ALA A 4 4.61 -5.79 -2.69
N ARG A 5 3.72 -4.87 -3.08
CA ARG A 5 2.51 -5.16 -3.86
C ARG A 5 2.38 -4.18 -5.02
N ILE A 6 2.06 -4.70 -6.19
CA ILE A 6 1.67 -3.90 -7.36
C ILE A 6 0.18 -3.57 -7.20
N LEU A 7 -0.16 -2.30 -7.18
CA LEU A 7 -1.54 -1.83 -7.01
C LEU A 7 -2.28 -1.71 -8.34
N SER A 8 -1.55 -1.59 -9.45
CA SER A 8 -2.08 -1.37 -10.80
C SER A 8 -2.02 -2.61 -11.69
N ASP A 9 -2.07 -3.80 -11.10
CA ASP A 9 -1.92 -5.09 -11.80
C ASP A 9 -3.03 -5.35 -12.83
N GLU A 10 -4.23 -4.87 -12.55
CA GLU A 10 -5.42 -4.99 -13.41
C GLU A 10 -5.82 -3.65 -14.06
N LEU A 11 -4.99 -2.61 -13.93
CA LEU A 11 -5.31 -1.30 -14.47
C LEU A 11 -5.24 -1.32 -16.00
N GLY A 12 -6.31 -0.88 -16.66
CA GLY A 12 -6.30 -0.70 -18.12
C GLY A 12 -5.41 0.46 -18.58
N PRO A 13 -5.24 0.65 -19.91
CA PRO A 13 -4.39 1.71 -20.45
C PRO A 13 -4.70 3.10 -19.89
N THR A 14 -3.67 3.89 -19.60
CA THR A 14 -3.83 5.21 -18.97
C THR A 14 -3.88 6.35 -19.98
N PHE A 15 -3.60 6.13 -21.27
CA PHE A 15 -3.63 7.17 -22.29
C PHE A 15 -4.99 7.90 -22.43
N ILE A 16 -4.90 9.17 -22.83
CA ILE A 16 -5.99 10.09 -23.14
C ILE A 16 -5.99 10.28 -24.66
N GLY A 17 -7.09 9.94 -25.34
CA GLY A 17 -7.29 10.33 -26.73
C GLY A 17 -6.65 9.45 -27.81
N PHE A 18 -6.28 8.19 -27.52
CA PHE A 18 -5.94 7.22 -28.57
C PHE A 18 -6.95 6.07 -28.58
N ASP A 19 -7.62 5.88 -29.71
CA ASP A 19 -8.50 4.76 -30.05
C ASP A 19 -7.70 3.45 -30.29
N GLY A 20 -6.54 3.34 -29.62
CA GLY A 20 -5.59 2.25 -29.77
C GLY A 20 -5.43 1.51 -28.46
N ASP A 21 -5.66 0.20 -28.49
CA ASP A 21 -5.35 -0.78 -27.44
C ASP A 21 -3.85 -0.86 -27.07
N THR A 22 -3.05 0.18 -27.34
CA THR A 22 -1.61 0.20 -27.11
C THR A 22 -1.29 0.54 -25.65
N GLY A 23 -1.66 -0.38 -24.76
CA GLY A 23 -0.76 -1.13 -23.87
C GLY A 23 0.10 -0.44 -22.81
N ALA A 24 0.27 0.89 -22.80
CA ALA A 24 1.04 1.52 -21.72
C ALA A 24 0.14 1.82 -20.51
N ILE A 25 0.61 1.35 -19.36
CA ILE A 25 -0.02 1.54 -18.06
C ILE A 25 1.06 2.15 -17.16
N ASP A 26 0.71 3.23 -16.47
CA ASP A 26 1.55 3.73 -15.40
C ASP A 26 1.42 2.81 -14.18
N HIS A 27 2.52 2.13 -13.82
CA HIS A 27 2.51 1.20 -12.70
C HIS A 27 2.65 1.90 -11.35
N LEU A 28 1.82 1.50 -10.39
CA LEU A 28 1.94 1.91 -9.00
C LEU A 28 2.32 0.73 -8.12
N ILE A 29 3.41 0.88 -7.37
CA ILE A 29 3.94 -0.14 -6.47
C ILE A 29 4.08 0.48 -5.08
N VAL A 30 3.63 -0.24 -4.07
CA VAL A 30 3.88 0.06 -2.67
C VAL A 30 4.76 -1.02 -2.06
N ALA A 31 5.71 -0.62 -1.23
CA ALA A 31 6.59 -1.53 -0.52
C ALA A 31 6.57 -1.24 0.98
N GLY A 32 6.55 -2.29 1.79
CA GLY A 32 6.60 -2.23 3.24
C GLY A 32 5.46 -3.00 3.91
N ALA A 33 5.52 -3.10 5.24
CA ALA A 33 4.55 -3.86 6.03
C ALA A 33 3.09 -3.39 5.85
N ASN A 34 2.88 -2.13 5.47
CA ASN A 34 1.56 -1.54 5.30
C ASN A 34 1.11 -1.48 3.83
N ALA A 35 1.70 -2.30 2.95
CA ALA A 35 1.31 -2.37 1.54
C ALA A 35 -0.17 -2.72 1.35
N GLU A 36 -0.76 -3.51 2.26
CA GLU A 36 -2.17 -3.89 2.22
C GLU A 36 -3.13 -2.78 2.64
N ALA A 37 -2.64 -1.71 3.27
CA ALA A 37 -3.46 -0.55 3.60
C ALA A 37 -3.87 0.28 2.36
N PHE A 38 -3.42 -0.09 1.16
CA PHE A 38 -3.74 0.61 -0.08
C PHE A 38 -4.69 -0.20 -0.94
N ASP A 39 -5.71 0.49 -1.45
CA ASP A 39 -6.61 -0.04 -2.47
C ASP A 39 -5.85 -0.38 -3.76
N LYS A 40 -6.47 -1.20 -4.62
CA LYS A 40 -6.04 -1.29 -6.02
C LYS A 40 -6.11 0.10 -6.67
N ALA A 41 -5.13 0.38 -7.51
CA ALA A 41 -5.05 1.63 -8.23
C ALA A 41 -6.17 1.74 -9.27
N SER A 42 -6.60 2.98 -9.52
CA SER A 42 -7.59 3.33 -10.53
C SER A 42 -7.12 4.53 -11.33
N ALA A 43 -7.61 4.67 -12.55
CA ALA A 43 -7.36 5.84 -13.40
C ALA A 43 -8.71 6.55 -13.65
N PRO A 44 -8.96 7.72 -13.02
CA PRO A 44 -10.20 8.45 -13.24
C PRO A 44 -10.33 8.89 -14.70
N THR A 45 -11.58 8.98 -15.16
CA THR A 45 -11.87 9.53 -16.49
C THR A 45 -11.58 11.02 -16.51
N VAL A 46 -10.84 11.46 -17.51
CA VAL A 46 -10.65 12.88 -17.83
C VAL A 46 -11.43 13.20 -19.09
N THR A 47 -12.10 14.34 -19.12
CA THR A 47 -12.99 14.75 -20.23
C THR A 47 -12.30 15.62 -21.27
N ALA A 48 -11.00 15.87 -21.11
CA ALA A 48 -10.18 16.68 -22.00
C ALA A 48 -9.16 15.78 -22.72
N ASP A 49 -8.63 16.26 -23.85
CA ASP A 49 -7.64 15.55 -24.66
C ASP A 49 -6.24 15.49 -24.00
N ALA A 50 -6.05 16.19 -22.87
CA ALA A 50 -4.86 16.13 -22.04
C ALA A 50 -5.18 16.51 -20.58
N PHE A 51 -4.41 15.97 -19.63
CA PHE A 51 -4.48 16.33 -18.20
C PHE A 51 -3.20 17.07 -17.79
N HIS A 52 -3.28 18.39 -17.57
CA HIS A 52 -2.10 19.22 -17.26
C HIS A 52 -0.93 19.07 -18.26
N GLY A 53 -1.24 18.83 -19.54
CA GLY A 53 -0.24 18.59 -20.59
C GLY A 53 0.29 17.15 -20.66
N SER A 54 -0.23 16.25 -19.81
CA SER A 54 -0.02 14.81 -19.91
C SER A 54 -1.02 14.19 -20.89
N ASP A 55 -0.52 13.27 -21.71
CA ASP A 55 -1.29 12.35 -22.54
C ASP A 55 -1.72 11.09 -21.77
N HIS A 56 -1.33 10.94 -20.50
CA HIS A 56 -1.83 9.92 -19.58
C HIS A 56 -2.76 10.50 -18.51
N ARG A 57 -3.79 9.73 -18.18
CA ARG A 57 -4.67 9.91 -17.03
C ARG A 57 -3.88 9.64 -15.75
N PRO A 58 -4.12 10.41 -14.67
CA PRO A 58 -3.46 10.13 -13.41
C PRO A 58 -3.82 8.73 -12.89
N VAL A 59 -2.89 8.08 -12.20
CA VAL A 59 -3.13 6.81 -11.51
C VAL A 59 -3.17 7.06 -10.01
N VAL A 60 -4.24 6.62 -9.36
CA VAL A 60 -4.49 6.89 -7.94
C VAL A 60 -4.85 5.61 -7.20
N ALA A 61 -4.22 5.41 -6.05
CA ALA A 61 -4.66 4.44 -5.04
C ALA A 61 -4.90 5.21 -3.74
N ARG A 62 -5.95 4.84 -3.02
CA ARG A 62 -6.26 5.44 -1.71
C ARG A 62 -5.69 4.53 -0.64
N ALA A 63 -5.17 5.16 0.41
CA ALA A 63 -4.93 4.44 1.66
C ALA A 63 -6.27 4.34 2.41
N GLU A 64 -6.63 3.15 2.84
CA GLU A 64 -7.72 2.96 3.79
C GLU A 64 -7.28 3.54 5.14
N ALA A 65 -7.87 4.67 5.53
CA ALA A 65 -7.66 5.24 6.85
C ALA A 65 -8.23 4.28 7.90
N GLY A 66 -7.36 3.56 8.61
CA GLY A 66 -7.75 2.60 9.64
C GLY A 66 -7.34 1.15 9.38
N HIS A 67 -6.64 0.86 8.27
CA HIS A 67 -5.96 -0.42 8.12
C HIS A 67 -4.69 -0.43 8.99
N ASP A 68 -4.89 -0.60 10.29
CA ASP A 68 -3.85 -1.12 11.17
C ASP A 68 -3.75 -2.62 10.82
N PRO A 69 -2.63 -3.11 10.24
CA PRO A 69 -2.53 -4.49 9.77
C PRO A 69 -2.61 -5.53 10.90
N THR A 70 -2.64 -5.08 12.15
CA THR A 70 -2.99 -5.86 13.33
C THR A 70 -4.26 -5.28 13.92
N ASP A 71 -5.26 -6.13 14.16
CA ASP A 71 -6.39 -5.80 15.04
C ASP A 71 -5.81 -5.12 16.29
N PRO A 72 -6.29 -3.93 16.71
CA PRO A 72 -5.78 -3.28 17.91
C PRO A 72 -5.72 -4.22 19.12
N GLU A 73 -6.64 -5.18 19.23
CA GLU A 73 -6.62 -6.21 20.26
C GLU A 73 -5.42 -7.16 20.09
N GLU A 74 -5.19 -7.68 18.89
CA GLU A 74 -4.03 -8.52 18.54
C GLU A 74 -2.70 -7.78 18.75
N ARG A 75 -2.64 -6.49 18.39
CA ARG A 75 -1.45 -5.66 18.61
C ARG A 75 -1.16 -5.45 20.10
N ILE A 76 -2.20 -5.27 20.89
CA ILE A 76 -2.08 -5.15 22.35
C ILE A 76 -1.57 -6.46 22.94
N GLU A 77 -2.10 -7.61 22.51
CA GLU A 77 -1.66 -8.93 22.96
C GLU A 77 -0.17 -9.18 22.64
N ASP A 78 0.25 -8.89 21.41
CA ASP A 78 1.66 -8.99 20.99
C ASP A 78 2.58 -8.11 21.86
N LEU A 79 2.17 -6.87 22.12
CA LEU A 79 2.93 -5.93 22.94
C LEU A 79 3.04 -6.38 24.39
N LEU A 80 1.96 -6.95 24.95
CA LEU A 80 1.97 -7.52 26.30
C LEU A 80 2.94 -8.71 26.39
N GLN A 81 2.95 -9.58 25.37
CA GLN A 81 3.86 -10.73 25.32
C GLN A 81 5.34 -10.32 25.17
N GLU A 82 5.61 -9.27 24.39
CA GLU A 82 6.93 -8.68 24.27
C GLU A 82 7.42 -8.09 25.60
N ILE A 83 6.54 -7.36 26.32
CA ILE A 83 6.85 -6.80 27.63
C ILE A 83 7.22 -7.91 28.63
N ASP A 84 6.42 -8.99 28.70
CA ASP A 84 6.68 -10.10 29.62
C ASP A 84 8.01 -10.81 29.31
N THR A 85 8.34 -10.96 28.03
CA THR A 85 9.62 -11.54 27.60
C THR A 85 10.79 -10.69 28.07
N ARG A 86 10.75 -9.37 27.81
CA ARG A 86 11.79 -8.43 28.23
C ARG A 86 11.92 -8.33 29.76
N LEU A 87 10.81 -8.41 30.49
CA LEU A 87 10.83 -8.43 31.95
C LEU A 87 11.54 -9.67 32.50
N ASN A 88 11.35 -10.84 31.88
CA ASN A 88 12.05 -12.05 32.26
C ASN A 88 13.56 -11.96 31.96
N GLU A 89 13.94 -11.44 30.80
CA GLU A 89 15.35 -11.20 30.46
C GLU A 89 16.03 -10.27 31.49
N LEU A 90 15.37 -9.17 31.85
CA LEU A 90 15.87 -8.24 32.87
C LEU A 90 15.99 -8.90 34.25
N ARG A 91 15.06 -9.77 34.63
CA ARG A 91 15.15 -10.52 35.89
C ARG A 91 16.35 -11.45 35.90
N THR A 92 16.61 -12.15 34.79
CA THR A 92 17.80 -13.01 34.67
C THR A 92 19.08 -12.19 34.83
N LEU A 93 19.15 -11.01 34.22
CA LEU A 93 20.32 -10.12 34.31
C LEU A 93 20.59 -9.53 35.71
N ILE A 94 19.58 -9.50 36.59
CA ILE A 94 19.70 -8.96 37.96
C ILE A 94 20.05 -10.06 38.98
N VAL A 95 19.81 -11.33 38.64
CA VAL A 95 20.03 -12.48 39.54
C VAL A 95 21.42 -13.11 39.35
N ASP A 96 22.13 -12.79 38.26
CA ASP A 96 23.57 -13.03 38.06
C ASP A 96 24.44 -11.84 38.53
#